data_AF-A0A0N4YZV3-F1
#
_entry.id   AF-A0A0N4YZV3-F1
#
_cell.length_a   1.000
_cell.length_b   1.000
_cell.length_c   1.000
_cell.angle_alpha   90.00
_cell.angle_beta   90.00
_cell.angle_gamma   90.00
#
_symmetry.space_group_name_H-M   'P 1'
#
loop_
_entity.id
_entity.type
_entity.pdbx_description
1 polymer ?
#
loop_
_entity_poly.entity_id
_entity_poly.type
_entity_poly.pdbx_seq_one_letter_code
_entity_poly.pdbx_strand_id
1 'polypeptide(L)'
;MEAIEEWDEVDELEILEGLDADDIPPFDTHPITDNRILHAIQQWNVTQQVFNRTRLYVTEDQRISTLRSIRYGEYRTRQLNQLKATAKNRPLTYAETTIQRDLLTGIANIFDAYLEAEFGKLKFRTLEDVKNAPPAPYFLPKSLPNLLPQATTAKPSASTNKPTSKPPSASTPSPTTA
;
A
#
# COMPACT_ATOMS: atom_id res chain seq x y z
N MET A 1 -25.01 14.58 28.15
CA MET A 1 -23.62 14.68 28.63
C MET A 1 -22.82 13.72 27.79
N GLU A 2 -22.10 14.28 26.82
CA GLU A 2 -21.19 13.58 25.92
C GLU A 2 -20.00 13.02 26.70
N ALA A 3 -19.65 11.78 26.41
CA ALA A 3 -18.30 11.29 26.56
C ALA A 3 -17.86 10.88 25.15
N ILE A 4 -17.18 11.81 24.49
CA ILE A 4 -16.40 11.53 23.28
C ILE A 4 -15.23 10.69 23.78
N GLU A 5 -15.27 9.38 23.49
CA GLU A 5 -14.12 8.50 23.70
C GLU A 5 -13.02 8.96 22.74
N GLU A 6 -12.05 9.62 23.38
CA GLU A 6 -10.73 10.00 22.91
C GLU A 6 -10.09 8.82 22.19
N TRP A 7 -9.94 8.95 20.86
CA TRP A 7 -9.19 8.00 20.07
C TRP A 7 -7.72 8.23 20.40
N ASP A 8 -7.11 7.32 21.15
CA ASP A 8 -5.67 7.16 21.23
C ASP A 8 -5.14 6.79 19.83
N GLU A 9 -4.94 7.81 19.01
CA GLU A 9 -4.23 7.80 17.74
C GLU A 9 -2.73 7.79 18.05
N VAL A 10 -2.25 6.67 18.60
CA VAL A 10 -0.82 6.48 18.90
C VAL A 10 -0.02 6.27 17.61
N ASP A 11 0.60 7.35 17.14
CA ASP A 11 1.92 7.46 16.51
C ASP A 11 2.38 6.30 15.58
N GLU A 12 1.71 6.13 14.44
CA GLU A 12 2.21 5.31 13.31
C GLU A 12 2.69 6.16 12.11
N LEU A 13 3.08 7.42 12.33
CA LEU A 13 3.38 8.39 11.26
C LEU A 13 4.85 8.76 11.01
N GLU A 14 5.85 8.18 11.69
CA GLU A 14 7.17 8.85 11.72
C GLU A 14 8.39 7.99 11.28
N ILE A 15 8.26 7.11 10.28
CA ILE A 15 9.45 6.44 9.69
C ILE A 15 9.91 7.11 8.38
N LEU A 16 9.00 7.76 7.64
CA LEU A 16 9.34 8.44 6.38
C LEU A 16 9.39 9.96 6.48
N GLU A 17 8.75 10.60 7.47
CA GLU A 17 8.86 12.05 7.68
C GLU A 17 10.27 12.48 8.14
N GLY A 18 11.08 11.56 8.67
CA GLY A 18 12.48 11.78 9.02
C GLY A 18 13.51 11.22 8.03
N LEU A 19 13.09 10.86 6.81
CA LEU A 19 13.98 10.35 5.76
C LEU A 19 14.06 11.33 4.59
N ASP A 20 14.71 12.46 4.81
CA ASP A 20 15.08 13.36 3.73
C ASP A 20 16.20 12.76 2.88
N ALA A 21 16.20 13.05 1.57
CA ALA A 21 17.21 12.54 0.65
C ALA A 21 18.63 12.93 1.07
N ASP A 22 18.78 14.07 1.76
CA ASP A 22 20.05 14.57 2.29
C ASP A 22 20.61 13.72 3.45
N ASP A 23 19.74 13.05 4.21
CA ASP A 23 20.10 12.20 5.36
C ASP A 23 20.40 10.74 4.98
N ILE A 24 20.28 10.43 3.69
CA ILE A 24 20.49 9.10 3.16
C ILE A 24 21.89 9.01 2.53
N PRO A 25 22.69 7.98 2.87
CA PRO A 25 23.99 7.80 2.23
C PRO A 25 23.82 7.46 0.74
N PRO A 26 24.74 7.90 -0.13
CA PRO A 26 24.67 7.59 -1.55
C PRO A 26 24.80 6.08 -1.79
N PHE A 27 23.99 5.58 -2.71
CA PHE A 27 24.06 4.22 -3.23
C PHE A 27 24.62 4.32 -4.64
N ASP A 28 25.87 3.91 -4.84
CA ASP A 28 26.46 3.89 -6.19
C ASP A 28 26.02 2.62 -6.94
N THR A 29 26.53 1.49 -6.49
CA THR A 29 26.32 0.14 -7.06
C THR A 29 26.21 -0.93 -5.97
N HIS A 30 26.28 -0.51 -4.72
CA HIS A 30 26.23 -1.37 -3.55
C HIS A 30 24.78 -1.60 -3.13
N PRO A 31 24.47 -2.73 -2.47
CA PRO A 31 23.15 -2.94 -1.93
C PRO A 31 22.82 -1.87 -0.88
N ILE A 32 21.55 -1.50 -0.79
CA ILE A 32 21.01 -0.72 0.31
C ILE A 32 21.30 -1.46 1.62
N THR A 33 21.97 -0.77 2.53
CA THR A 33 22.39 -1.28 3.84
C THR A 33 21.91 -0.42 5.01
N ASP A 34 21.35 0.77 4.75
CA ASP A 34 20.77 1.62 5.79
C ASP A 34 19.57 0.91 6.43
N ASN A 35 19.66 0.69 7.75
CA ASN A 35 18.64 -0.06 8.51
C ASN A 35 17.27 0.61 8.50
N ARG A 36 17.20 1.95 8.47
CA ARG A 36 15.92 2.69 8.41
C ARG A 36 15.21 2.39 7.09
N ILE A 37 15.97 2.38 6.00
CA ILE A 37 15.48 2.08 4.66
C ILE A 37 15.11 0.60 4.54
N LEU A 38 15.92 -0.31 5.06
CA LEU A 38 15.61 -1.75 5.08
C LEU A 38 14.34 -2.05 5.89
N HIS A 39 14.13 -1.34 7.00
CA HIS A 39 12.90 -1.42 7.79
C HIS A 39 11.69 -0.94 6.99
N ALA A 40 11.79 0.21 6.33
CA ALA A 40 10.71 0.74 5.49
C ALA A 40 10.41 -0.18 4.29
N ILE A 41 11.44 -0.74 3.64
CA ILE A 41 11.30 -1.75 2.57
C ILE A 41 10.49 -2.95 3.07
N GLN A 42 10.84 -3.47 4.26
CA GLN A 42 10.15 -4.62 4.84
C GLN A 42 8.72 -4.27 5.28
N GLN A 43 8.53 -3.14 5.94
CA GLN A 43 7.23 -2.68 6.45
C GLN A 43 6.21 -2.49 5.32
N TRP A 44 6.63 -1.88 4.21
CA TRP A 44 5.77 -1.59 3.07
C TRP A 44 5.82 -2.67 1.97
N ASN A 45 6.44 -3.82 2.25
CA ASN A 45 6.56 -4.95 1.33
C ASN A 45 7.08 -4.53 -0.07
N VAL A 46 8.12 -3.69 -0.08
CA VAL A 46 8.74 -3.17 -1.30
C VAL A 46 9.62 -4.26 -1.90
N THR A 47 9.23 -4.77 -3.08
CA THR A 47 10.02 -5.80 -3.77
C THR A 47 11.03 -5.18 -4.73
N GLN A 48 12.03 -5.96 -5.17
CA GLN A 48 12.98 -5.51 -6.19
C GLN A 48 12.29 -5.07 -7.50
N GLN A 49 11.12 -5.62 -7.80
CA GLN A 49 10.34 -5.21 -8.98
C GLN A 49 9.86 -3.75 -8.87
N VAL A 50 9.57 -3.28 -7.66
CA VAL A 50 9.22 -1.86 -7.43
C VAL A 50 10.42 -0.97 -7.74
N PHE A 51 11.61 -1.32 -7.24
CA PHE A 51 12.83 -0.59 -7.58
C PHE A 51 13.15 -0.63 -9.08
N ASN A 52 12.93 -1.76 -9.76
CA ASN A 52 13.17 -1.88 -11.20
C ASN A 52 12.32 -0.91 -12.04
N ARG A 53 11.21 -0.42 -11.50
CA ARG A 53 10.37 0.60 -12.15
C ARG A 53 11.13 1.92 -12.37
N THR A 54 12.08 2.27 -11.51
CA THR A 54 12.92 3.48 -11.65
C THR A 54 13.62 3.55 -13.02
N ARG A 55 13.93 2.39 -13.62
CA ARG A 55 14.57 2.30 -14.94
C ARG A 55 13.68 2.78 -16.10
N LEU A 56 12.37 2.92 -15.87
CA LEU A 56 11.42 3.45 -16.86
C LEU A 56 11.50 4.98 -16.96
N TYR A 57 12.11 5.65 -15.98
CA TYR A 57 12.18 7.10 -15.90
C TYR A 57 13.61 7.61 -16.09
N VAL A 58 13.74 8.87 -16.49
CA VAL A 58 15.03 9.56 -16.65
C VAL A 58 15.89 9.47 -15.37
N THR A 59 17.21 9.64 -15.52
CA THR A 59 18.14 9.44 -14.40
C THR A 59 17.84 10.43 -13.29
N GLU A 60 17.75 9.90 -12.07
CA GLU A 60 17.55 10.61 -10.82
C GLU A 60 18.66 10.17 -9.84
N ASP A 61 18.87 10.93 -8.76
CA ASP A 61 19.70 10.47 -7.64
C ASP A 61 19.12 9.15 -7.10
N GLN A 62 19.96 8.12 -6.93
CA GLN A 62 19.53 6.80 -6.46
C GLN A 62 18.86 6.86 -5.09
N ARG A 63 19.21 7.82 -4.23
CA ARG A 63 18.58 8.03 -2.92
C ARG A 63 17.13 8.47 -3.08
N ILE A 64 16.88 9.43 -3.97
CA ILE A 64 15.52 9.90 -4.29
C ILE A 64 14.73 8.77 -4.95
N SER A 65 15.32 8.05 -5.90
CA SER A 65 14.68 6.88 -6.53
C SER A 65 14.37 5.76 -5.52
N THR A 66 15.20 5.61 -4.49
CA THR A 66 14.97 4.66 -3.39
C THR A 66 13.77 5.08 -2.56
N LEU A 67 13.74 6.34 -2.11
CA LEU A 67 12.62 6.91 -1.35
C LEU A 67 11.31 6.88 -2.13
N ARG A 68 11.33 7.30 -3.39
CA ARG A 68 10.18 7.28 -4.30
C ARG A 68 9.61 5.87 -4.45
N SER A 69 10.48 4.85 -4.54
CA SER A 69 10.08 3.44 -4.61
C SER A 69 9.44 2.95 -3.30
N ILE A 70 9.94 3.40 -2.15
CA ILE A 70 9.37 3.06 -0.84
C ILE A 70 8.00 3.72 -0.67
N ARG A 71 7.87 5.02 -0.99
CA ARG A 71 6.58 5.74 -0.98
C ARG A 71 5.56 5.09 -1.91
N TYR A 72 5.97 4.65 -3.10
CA TYR A 72 5.10 3.87 -3.97
C TYR A 72 4.61 2.57 -3.29
N GLY A 73 5.50 1.84 -2.62
CA GLY A 73 5.15 0.62 -1.89
C GLY A 73 4.17 0.87 -0.75
N GLU A 74 4.33 1.99 -0.05
CA GLU A 74 3.39 2.45 0.98
C GLU A 74 2.00 2.71 0.39
N TYR A 75 1.89 3.56 -0.64
CA TYR A 75 0.61 3.87 -1.29
C TYR A 75 -0.10 2.62 -1.81
N ARG A 76 0.67 1.73 -2.45
CA ARG A 76 0.18 0.43 -2.91
C ARG A 76 -0.36 -0.41 -1.76
N THR A 77 0.37 -0.53 -0.66
CA THR A 77 -0.03 -1.35 0.49
C THR A 77 -1.27 -0.78 1.16
N ARG A 78 -1.34 0.54 1.37
CA ARG A 78 -2.51 1.23 1.92
C ARG A 78 -3.74 1.01 1.04
N GLN A 79 -3.62 1.19 -0.28
CA GLN A 79 -4.73 0.98 -1.22
C GLN A 79 -5.21 -0.48 -1.26
N LEU A 80 -4.29 -1.44 -1.25
CA LEU A 80 -4.63 -2.86 -1.20
C LEU A 80 -5.35 -3.23 0.11
N ASN A 81 -4.92 -2.66 1.24
CA ASN A 81 -5.57 -2.86 2.54
C ASN A 81 -6.99 -2.27 2.55
N GLN A 82 -7.18 -1.08 1.98
CA GLN A 82 -8.51 -0.49 1.81
C GLN A 82 -9.43 -1.37 0.94
N LEU A 83 -8.94 -1.84 -0.21
CA LEU A 83 -9.70 -2.75 -1.08
C LEU A 83 -10.04 -4.05 -0.37
N LYS A 84 -9.11 -4.60 0.42
CA LYS A 84 -9.36 -5.80 1.24
C LYS A 84 -10.41 -5.56 2.31
N ALA A 85 -10.43 -4.39 2.95
CA ALA A 85 -11.47 -4.02 3.92
C ALA A 85 -12.83 -3.89 3.24
N THR A 86 -12.90 -3.23 2.07
CA THR A 86 -14.13 -3.11 1.29
C THR A 86 -14.68 -4.48 0.88
N ALA A 87 -13.81 -5.39 0.43
CA ALA A 87 -14.16 -6.74 0.03
C ALA A 87 -14.81 -7.59 1.15
N LYS A 88 -14.55 -7.25 2.43
CA LYS A 88 -15.20 -7.91 3.58
C LYS A 88 -16.65 -7.50 3.75
N ASN A 89 -16.98 -6.26 3.39
CA ASN A 89 -18.31 -5.67 3.57
C ASN A 89 -19.20 -5.84 2.35
N ARG A 90 -18.61 -5.76 1.14
CA ARG A 90 -19.30 -5.98 -0.12
C ARG A 90 -18.37 -6.54 -1.19
N PRO A 91 -18.90 -7.20 -2.24
CA PRO A 91 -18.10 -7.52 -3.42
C PRO A 91 -17.46 -6.25 -4.01
N LEU A 92 -16.22 -6.41 -4.50
CA LEU A 92 -15.55 -5.35 -5.26
C LEU A 92 -16.26 -5.15 -6.60
N THR A 93 -16.36 -3.90 -7.03
CA THR A 93 -16.80 -3.54 -8.37
C THR A 93 -15.76 -3.98 -9.40
N TYR A 94 -16.15 -3.96 -10.68
CA TYR A 94 -15.22 -4.26 -11.77
C TYR A 94 -13.99 -3.34 -11.77
N ALA A 95 -14.19 -2.04 -11.54
CA ALA A 95 -13.09 -1.06 -11.48
C ALA A 95 -12.14 -1.35 -10.31
N GLU A 96 -12.69 -1.60 -9.11
CA GLU A 96 -11.89 -1.93 -7.93
C GLU A 96 -11.11 -3.23 -8.09
N THR A 97 -11.72 -4.24 -8.71
CA THR A 97 -11.05 -5.52 -9.00
C THR A 97 -9.90 -5.32 -9.99
N THR A 98 -10.10 -4.48 -11.00
CA THR A 98 -9.05 -4.14 -11.98
C THR A 98 -7.90 -3.40 -11.30
N ILE A 99 -8.20 -2.39 -10.48
CA ILE A 99 -7.19 -1.67 -9.69
C ILE A 99 -6.45 -2.64 -8.76
N GLN A 100 -7.17 -3.52 -8.05
CA GLN A 100 -6.55 -4.51 -7.16
C GLN A 100 -5.57 -5.41 -7.92
N ARG A 101 -5.98 -5.92 -9.08
CA ARG A 101 -5.12 -6.75 -9.95
C ARG A 101 -3.87 -5.98 -10.38
N ASP A 102 -4.03 -4.76 -10.86
CA ASP A 102 -2.92 -3.94 -11.39
C ASP A 102 -1.96 -3.53 -10.26
N LEU A 103 -2.49 -3.31 -9.06
CA LEU A 103 -1.69 -3.11 -7.86
C LEU A 103 -0.97 -4.39 -7.46
N LEU A 104 -1.57 -5.58 -7.55
CA LEU A 104 -0.90 -6.84 -7.21
C LEU A 104 0.25 -7.18 -8.18
N THR A 105 0.16 -6.79 -9.46
CA THR A 105 1.25 -6.98 -10.42
C THR A 105 2.37 -5.96 -10.30
N GLY A 106 2.15 -4.84 -9.60
CA GLY A 106 3.19 -3.86 -9.26
C GLY A 106 3.57 -2.89 -10.38
N ILE A 107 2.72 -2.73 -11.41
CA ILE A 107 3.03 -1.93 -12.62
C ILE A 107 2.11 -0.69 -12.75
N ALA A 108 1.17 -0.49 -11.83
CA ALA A 108 0.20 0.59 -11.93
C ALA A 108 0.82 1.98 -11.76
N ASN A 109 0.63 2.87 -12.74
CA ASN A 109 1.08 4.27 -12.70
C ASN A 109 0.11 5.23 -11.99
N ILE A 110 -0.87 4.66 -11.28
CA ILE A 110 -1.95 5.43 -10.63
C ILE A 110 -1.46 6.36 -9.52
N PHE A 111 -0.26 6.12 -8.98
CA PHE A 111 0.33 6.94 -7.92
C PHE A 111 1.36 7.96 -8.42
N ASP A 112 1.64 8.01 -9.73
CA ASP A 112 2.71 8.86 -10.26
C ASP A 112 2.45 10.33 -9.95
N ALA A 113 1.20 10.80 -10.03
CA ALA A 113 0.86 12.19 -9.69
C ALA A 113 1.19 12.56 -8.23
N TYR A 114 1.00 11.63 -7.28
CA TYR A 114 1.35 11.85 -5.87
C TYR A 114 2.88 11.86 -5.69
N LEU A 115 3.56 10.90 -6.31
CA LEU A 115 5.03 10.83 -6.29
C LEU A 115 5.68 12.05 -6.97
N GLU A 116 5.07 12.58 -8.03
CA GLU A 116 5.53 13.81 -8.69
C GLU A 116 5.34 15.04 -7.81
N ALA A 117 4.31 15.08 -6.96
CA ALA A 117 4.08 16.16 -6.02
C ALA A 117 5.11 16.16 -4.88
N GLU A 118 5.52 14.98 -4.40
CA GLU A 118 6.50 14.85 -3.30
C GLU A 118 7.95 15.01 -3.77
N PHE A 119 8.32 14.34 -4.86
CA PHE A 119 9.72 14.21 -5.28
C PHE A 119 10.03 14.99 -6.57
N GLY A 120 9.05 15.73 -7.09
CA GLY A 120 9.16 16.41 -8.37
C GLY A 120 8.88 15.49 -9.57
N LYS A 121 8.66 16.14 -10.71
CA LYS A 121 8.23 15.50 -11.95
C LYS A 121 9.35 14.71 -12.62
N LEU A 122 9.07 13.44 -12.93
CA LEU A 122 10.02 12.55 -13.60
C LEU A 122 9.50 12.13 -14.98
N LYS A 123 10.31 12.34 -16.02
CA LYS A 123 9.93 11.99 -17.39
C LYS A 123 10.18 10.50 -17.66
N PHE A 124 9.33 9.88 -18.46
CA PHE A 124 9.61 8.55 -19.00
C PHE A 124 10.81 8.58 -19.94
N ARG A 125 11.63 7.53 -19.90
CA ARG A 125 12.66 7.29 -20.91
C ARG A 125 12.03 6.86 -22.23
N THR A 126 12.75 7.10 -23.32
CA THR A 126 12.46 6.45 -24.60
C THR A 126 12.80 4.96 -24.52
N LEU A 127 12.18 4.15 -25.38
CA LEU A 127 12.40 2.69 -25.38
C LEU A 127 13.87 2.29 -25.60
N GLU A 128 14.61 3.10 -26.37
CA GLU A 128 16.04 2.89 -26.62
C GLU A 128 16.88 3.17 -25.37
N ASP A 129 16.52 4.22 -24.61
CA ASP A 129 17.23 4.61 -23.38
C ASP A 129 17.01 3.65 -22.21
N VAL A 130 15.90 2.90 -22.18
CA VAL A 130 15.64 1.91 -21.11
C VAL A 130 16.72 0.80 -21.11
N LYS A 131 17.28 0.45 -22.27
CA LYS A 131 18.35 -0.55 -22.36
C LYS A 131 19.64 -0.09 -21.67
N ASN A 132 19.92 1.21 -21.74
CA ASN A 132 21.10 1.84 -21.17
C ASN A 132 20.82 2.49 -19.80
N ALA A 133 19.64 2.26 -19.23
CA ALA A 133 19.27 2.83 -17.94
C ALA A 133 20.22 2.31 -16.84
N PRO A 134 20.64 3.19 -15.90
CA PRO A 134 21.42 2.79 -14.73
C PRO A 134 20.78 1.61 -13.99
N PRO A 135 21.59 0.82 -13.24
CA PRO A 135 21.03 -0.19 -12.36
C PRO A 135 20.05 0.45 -11.37
N ALA A 136 18.93 -0.22 -11.13
CA ALA A 136 18.01 0.20 -10.09
C ALA A 136 18.67 0.00 -8.72
N PRO A 137 18.28 0.81 -7.70
CA PRO A 137 18.62 0.51 -6.32
C PRO A 137 18.19 -0.92 -5.97
N TYR A 138 18.97 -1.62 -5.16
CA TYR A 138 18.66 -2.99 -4.77
C TYR A 138 19.09 -3.26 -3.34
N PHE A 139 18.47 -4.26 -2.73
CA PHE A 139 18.81 -4.74 -1.40
C PHE A 139 18.99 -6.26 -1.42
N LEU A 140 19.77 -6.79 -0.48
CA LEU A 140 19.87 -8.24 -0.32
C LEU A 140 18.75 -8.73 0.60
N PRO A 141 17.90 -9.68 0.19
CA PRO A 141 16.77 -10.14 1.01
C PRO A 141 17.16 -10.59 2.42
N LYS A 142 18.35 -11.17 2.58
CA LYS A 142 18.91 -11.58 3.88
C LYS A 142 19.23 -10.42 4.83
N SER A 143 19.23 -9.18 4.35
CA SER A 143 19.50 -7.98 5.15
C SER A 143 18.22 -7.34 5.67
N LEU A 144 17.05 -7.78 5.21
CA LEU A 144 15.79 -7.26 5.70
C LEU A 144 15.59 -7.65 7.17
N PRO A 145 15.15 -6.70 8.02
CA PRO A 145 14.87 -7.01 9.41
C PRO A 145 13.72 -8.03 9.50
N ASN A 146 13.80 -8.93 10.48
CA ASN A 146 12.69 -9.81 10.78
C ASN A 146 11.62 -9.02 11.55
N LEU A 147 10.66 -8.45 10.84
CA LEU A 147 9.47 -7.89 11.48
C LEU A 147 8.66 -9.06 12.01
N LEU A 148 8.66 -9.24 13.35
CA LEU A 148 7.71 -10.14 13.99
C LEU A 148 6.30 -9.75 13.54
N PRO A 149 5.44 -10.70 13.14
CA PRO A 149 4.06 -10.38 12.82
C PRO A 149 3.41 -9.78 14.07
N GLN A 150 3.05 -8.50 13.96
CA GLN A 150 2.35 -7.75 15.00
C GLN A 150 1.11 -8.57 15.40
N ALA A 151 1.08 -9.01 16.66
CA ALA A 151 -0.03 -9.79 17.19
C ALA A 151 -1.31 -8.98 17.03
N THR A 152 -2.27 -9.51 16.28
CA THR A 152 -3.63 -9.00 16.31
C THR A 152 -4.17 -9.29 17.71
N THR A 153 -4.32 -8.26 18.54
CA THR A 153 -5.01 -8.35 19.82
C THR A 153 -6.44 -8.78 19.56
N ALA A 154 -6.70 -10.08 19.70
CA ALA A 154 -8.04 -10.64 19.71
C ALA A 154 -8.78 -10.06 20.91
N LYS A 155 -9.78 -9.20 20.65
CA LYS A 155 -10.72 -8.74 21.69
C LYS A 155 -11.49 -9.97 22.21
N PRO A 156 -11.70 -10.11 23.54
CA PRO A 156 -12.36 -11.28 24.10
C PRO A 156 -13.81 -11.41 23.63
N SER A 157 -14.17 -12.64 23.27
CA SER A 157 -15.53 -13.09 22.98
C SER A 157 -16.41 -12.96 24.23
N ALA A 158 -17.51 -12.23 24.15
CA ALA A 158 -18.59 -12.26 25.12
C ALA A 158 -19.82 -12.94 24.49
N SER A 159 -20.23 -14.02 25.17
CA SER A 159 -21.26 -14.96 24.78
C SER A 159 -22.66 -14.52 25.23
N THR A 160 -23.63 -14.66 24.32
CA THR A 160 -25.03 -15.08 24.53
C THR A 160 -26.04 -14.15 25.23
N ASN A 161 -27.08 -13.73 24.50
CA ASN A 161 -28.46 -14.22 24.74
C ASN A 161 -29.44 -13.90 23.58
N LYS A 162 -30.22 -14.94 23.23
CA LYS A 162 -31.36 -15.02 22.29
C LYS A 162 -32.53 -14.14 22.78
N PRO A 163 -33.44 -13.63 21.93
CA PRO A 163 -34.62 -14.42 21.57
C PRO A 163 -35.15 -14.27 20.13
N THR A 164 -35.86 -15.31 19.73
CA THR A 164 -36.58 -15.61 18.49
C THR A 164 -37.85 -14.75 18.31
N SER A 165 -38.15 -14.29 17.08
CA SER A 165 -39.54 -14.13 16.63
C SER A 165 -39.71 -14.31 15.11
N LYS A 166 -40.84 -14.91 14.77
CA LYS A 166 -41.32 -15.60 13.56
C LYS A 166 -41.55 -14.68 12.33
N PRO A 167 -41.49 -15.18 11.09
CA PRO A 167 -41.88 -14.44 9.88
C PRO A 167 -43.39 -14.61 9.57
N PRO A 168 -44.08 -13.60 9.02
CA PRO A 168 -45.36 -13.83 8.34
C PRO A 168 -45.17 -14.06 6.84
N SER A 169 -45.69 -15.21 6.38
CA SER A 169 -45.84 -15.64 5.00
C SER A 169 -46.71 -14.70 4.17
N ALA A 170 -46.43 -14.69 2.87
CA ALA A 170 -47.23 -14.10 1.80
C ALA A 170 -48.55 -14.85 1.54
N SER A 171 -49.56 -14.12 1.06
CA SER A 171 -50.65 -14.70 0.26
C SER A 171 -51.38 -13.63 -0.57
N THR A 172 -51.19 -13.65 -1.89
CA THR A 172 -52.17 -13.22 -2.92
C THR A 172 -53.17 -14.38 -3.13
N PRO A 173 -54.45 -14.16 -3.55
CA PRO A 173 -54.80 -13.74 -4.92
C PRO A 173 -56.06 -12.83 -5.05
N SER A 174 -56.22 -12.21 -6.24
CA SER A 174 -57.42 -11.51 -6.78
C SER A 174 -58.61 -12.48 -7.04
N PRO A 175 -59.88 -12.08 -7.43
CA PRO A 175 -60.19 -11.21 -8.60
C PRO A 175 -61.55 -10.42 -8.65
N THR A 176 -61.71 -9.62 -9.73
CA THR A 176 -62.92 -9.34 -10.57
C THR A 176 -64.02 -8.30 -10.17
N THR A 177 -64.02 -7.21 -10.96
CA THR A 177 -65.08 -6.53 -11.77
C THR A 177 -66.39 -5.98 -11.16
N ALA A 178 -66.61 -4.67 -11.35
CA ALA A 178 -67.66 -4.07 -12.20
C ALA A 178 -67.29 -2.60 -12.51
#